data_AF-A0A9E0YA19-F1
#
_entry.id   AF-A0A9E0YA19-F1
#
_cell.length_a   1.000
_cell.length_b   1.000
_cell.length_c   1.000
_cell.angle_alpha   90.00
_cell.angle_beta   90.00
_cell.angle_gamma   90.00
#
_symmetry.space_group_name_H-M   'P 1'
#
loop_
_entity.id
_entity.type
_entity.pdbx_description
1 polymer ?
#
loop_
_entity_poly.entity_id
_entity_poly.type
_entity_poly.pdbx_seq_one_letter_code
_entity_poly.pdbx_strand_id
1 'polypeptide(L)'
;MAGENLKIQNPALPPIPANSEKITAKTRRQKTFELDRDRQPLVDDGDYSRRDADSRPALAEENWLRERTYEELKTLVKAIQLGATDPWQLTDLIFYARHPEMKGVPLTAEHQDLLDEWNSISALLVHPTLNEIKNVIGADNLNGLADDRREFGDALAAASRFKINAGSLDNYTTRYDNIIAGAVEWCPGLSPAVLKSLLAQESRFHPTVINQYGYAGIAQFGRTAAREVGLNVGIAGSAADERLDPSKAIPGAARLLNIKAKRLGEIAFSRYGQPDGVEFWKFVTAAYNGGEGTVALAMGNAYRIGLSEARNRGMVGTEAVSFARRYASRWENLKTGGVNSPLGQAAARFFPNIAEQKYREIGNYPTQIMARVAGGIK
;
A
#
# COMPACT_ATOMS: atom_id res chain seq x y z
N MET A 1 5.19 -60.36 15.07
CA MET A 1 6.50 -59.68 14.96
C MET A 1 6.32 -58.27 15.46
N ALA A 2 7.18 -57.85 16.38
CA ALA A 2 7.01 -56.71 17.27
C ALA A 2 7.05 -55.35 16.53
N GLY A 3 6.19 -54.43 16.97
CA GLY A 3 6.18 -53.04 16.52
C GLY A 3 7.12 -52.18 17.36
N GLU A 4 8.06 -51.50 16.70
CA GLU A 4 8.93 -50.51 17.33
C GLU A 4 8.28 -49.13 17.34
N ASN A 5 8.07 -48.61 18.55
CA ASN A 5 7.64 -47.23 18.81
C ASN A 5 8.86 -46.29 18.79
N LEU A 6 8.98 -45.46 17.75
CA LEU A 6 9.93 -44.35 17.70
C LEU A 6 9.42 -43.19 18.57
N LYS A 7 9.96 -43.08 19.79
CA LYS A 7 9.86 -41.88 20.63
C LYS A 7 10.86 -40.83 20.13
N ILE A 8 10.35 -39.73 19.56
CA ILE A 8 11.15 -38.53 19.29
C ILE A 8 11.31 -37.78 20.62
N GLN A 9 12.53 -37.76 21.17
CA GLN A 9 12.90 -36.90 22.29
C GLN A 9 13.27 -35.51 21.75
N ASN A 10 12.58 -34.47 22.20
CA ASN A 10 12.99 -33.08 21.97
C ASN A 10 14.25 -32.79 22.80
N PRO A 11 15.32 -32.21 22.22
CA PRO A 11 16.47 -31.80 23.01
C PRO A 11 16.13 -30.62 23.92
N ALA A 12 16.53 -30.73 25.19
CA ALA A 12 16.39 -29.67 26.18
C ALA A 12 17.21 -28.44 25.77
N LEU A 13 16.57 -27.27 25.80
CA LEU A 13 17.25 -25.98 25.65
C LEU A 13 18.12 -25.69 26.89
N PRO A 14 19.35 -25.16 26.71
CA PRO A 14 20.18 -24.75 27.84
C PRO A 14 19.60 -23.51 28.54
N PRO A 15 19.82 -23.36 29.86
CA PRO A 15 19.29 -22.25 30.63
C PRO A 15 19.93 -20.92 30.21
N ILE A 16 19.08 -19.89 30.08
CA ILE A 16 19.49 -18.52 29.82
C ILE A 16 20.10 -17.93 31.10
N PRO A 17 21.32 -17.37 31.07
CA PRO A 17 21.89 -16.71 32.23
C PRO A 17 21.15 -15.41 32.52
N ALA A 18 20.65 -15.28 33.75
CA ALA A 18 20.13 -14.05 34.30
C ALA A 18 21.29 -13.10 34.60
N ASN A 19 21.41 -12.00 33.86
CA ASN A 19 22.17 -10.84 34.31
C ASN A 19 21.40 -9.57 34.01
N SER A 20 20.89 -9.00 35.11
CA SER A 20 20.38 -7.65 35.23
C SER A 20 21.55 -6.68 35.28
N GLU A 21 21.68 -5.80 34.29
CA GLU A 21 22.45 -4.57 34.45
C GLU A 21 21.59 -3.34 34.19
N LYS A 22 21.65 -2.47 35.19
CA LYS A 22 20.97 -1.19 35.33
C LYS A 22 21.44 -0.24 34.22
N ILE A 23 20.53 0.17 33.33
CA ILE A 23 20.76 1.36 32.49
C ILE A 23 20.07 2.54 33.17
N THR A 24 20.91 3.34 33.83
CA THR A 24 20.60 4.64 34.41
C THR A 24 20.09 5.63 33.35
N ALA A 25 19.00 6.30 33.69
CA ALA A 25 18.42 7.40 32.94
C ALA A 25 19.43 8.54 32.74
N LYS A 26 19.69 8.91 31.47
CA LYS A 26 20.29 10.20 31.12
C LYS A 26 19.25 11.05 30.40
N THR A 27 18.75 12.03 31.14
CA THR A 27 17.94 13.17 30.74
C THR A 27 18.58 13.90 29.56
N ARG A 28 18.00 13.79 28.36
CA ARG A 28 18.40 14.59 27.20
C ARG A 28 17.59 15.90 27.23
N ARG A 29 18.26 16.96 27.70
CA ARG A 29 17.78 18.34 27.61
C ARG A 29 17.47 18.69 26.15
N GLN A 30 16.24 19.12 25.91
CA GLN A 30 15.83 19.83 24.69
C GLN A 30 16.61 21.13 24.62
N LYS A 31 17.38 21.33 23.54
CA LYS A 31 17.87 22.64 23.15
C LYS A 31 16.90 23.20 22.12
N THR A 32 16.16 24.20 22.58
CA THR A 32 15.41 25.20 21.83
C THR A 32 16.28 25.78 20.72
N PHE A 33 15.74 25.80 19.50
CA PHE A 33 16.35 26.47 18.35
C PHE A 33 15.87 27.92 18.39
N GLU A 34 16.66 28.80 19.02
CA GLU A 34 16.46 30.25 18.94
C GLU A 34 17.08 30.75 17.63
N LEU A 35 16.26 31.48 16.85
CA LEU A 35 16.72 32.26 15.71
C LEU A 35 17.49 33.48 16.24
N ASP A 36 18.81 33.45 16.09
CA ASP A 36 19.65 34.62 16.27
C ASP A 36 19.70 35.38 14.94
N ARG A 37 18.98 36.51 14.89
CA ARG A 37 19.17 37.59 13.91
C ARG A 37 20.31 38.46 14.43
N ASP A 38 21.10 38.97 13.48
CA ASP A 38 22.09 40.05 13.59
C ASP A 38 23.56 39.63 13.72
N ARG A 39 24.23 39.59 12.56
CA ARG A 39 25.61 40.06 12.37
C ARG A 39 25.86 40.41 10.89
N GLN A 40 25.97 41.71 10.60
CA GLN A 40 26.65 42.25 9.42
C GLN A 40 28.19 42.26 9.65
N PRO A 41 29.01 42.80 8.72
CA PRO A 41 29.33 42.27 7.39
C PRO A 41 30.85 42.00 7.29
N LEU A 42 31.27 41.09 6.39
CA LEU A 42 32.66 41.01 5.97
C LEU A 42 32.73 41.20 4.46
N VAL A 43 33.44 42.28 4.12
CA VAL A 43 33.93 42.63 2.80
C VAL A 43 34.92 41.55 2.37
N ASP A 44 34.68 40.93 1.23
CA ASP A 44 35.69 40.16 0.51
C ASP A 44 35.58 40.52 -0.97
N ASP A 45 36.53 41.35 -1.41
CA ASP A 45 36.76 41.73 -2.78
C ASP A 45 37.53 40.60 -3.47
N GLY A 46 36.81 39.75 -4.22
CA GLY A 46 37.44 38.62 -4.89
C GLY A 46 36.59 38.00 -5.99
N ASP A 47 36.80 38.47 -7.22
CA ASP A 47 36.67 37.69 -8.45
C ASP A 47 35.25 37.21 -8.87
N TYR A 48 34.41 38.17 -9.29
CA TYR A 48 33.14 37.94 -10.01
C TYR A 48 33.37 37.84 -11.52
N SER A 49 34.16 36.88 -12.00
CA SER A 49 34.29 36.61 -13.43
C SER A 49 34.23 35.11 -13.75
N ARG A 50 33.20 34.42 -13.23
CA ARG A 50 32.79 33.08 -13.71
C ARG A 50 31.46 32.67 -13.08
N ARG A 51 30.36 32.76 -13.86
CA ARG A 51 29.16 31.87 -13.88
C ARG A 51 27.90 32.64 -14.33
N ASP A 52 27.83 33.01 -15.60
CA ASP A 52 26.57 33.44 -16.27
C ASP A 52 26.21 32.50 -17.44
N ALA A 53 26.49 31.20 -17.30
CA ALA A 53 26.35 30.24 -18.40
C ALA A 53 25.21 29.22 -18.24
N ASP A 54 24.37 29.30 -17.21
CA ASP A 54 23.31 28.29 -17.02
C ASP A 54 21.94 28.82 -16.58
N SER A 55 21.67 30.10 -16.87
CA SER A 55 20.32 30.65 -16.83
C SER A 55 19.57 30.30 -18.13
N ARG A 56 19.46 29.01 -18.47
CA ARG A 56 18.44 28.60 -19.44
C ARG A 56 17.08 29.03 -18.86
N PRO A 57 16.26 29.80 -19.59
CA PRO A 57 15.05 30.36 -19.00
C PRO A 57 14.11 29.20 -18.65
N ALA A 58 13.87 28.96 -17.36
CA ALA A 58 12.96 27.92 -16.86
C ALA A 58 11.57 27.96 -17.54
N LEU A 59 11.15 29.14 -18.00
CA LEU A 59 9.95 29.35 -18.81
C LEU A 59 9.96 28.59 -20.15
N ALA A 60 11.12 28.43 -20.79
CA ALA A 60 11.23 27.68 -22.04
C ALA A 60 11.07 26.17 -21.83
N GLU A 61 11.61 25.64 -20.73
CA GLU A 61 11.46 24.23 -20.37
C GLU A 61 10.02 23.89 -19.99
N GLU A 62 9.36 24.74 -19.20
CA GLU A 62 7.95 24.56 -18.84
C GLU A 62 7.05 24.61 -20.08
N ASN A 63 7.28 25.56 -21.00
CA ASN A 63 6.51 25.64 -22.24
C ASN A 63 6.71 24.41 -23.13
N TRP A 64 7.94 23.92 -23.24
CA TRP A 64 8.23 22.69 -23.99
C TRP A 64 7.53 21.47 -23.38
N LEU A 65 7.55 21.33 -22.04
CA LEU A 65 6.86 20.23 -21.34
C LEU A 65 5.34 20.30 -21.55
N ARG A 66 4.75 21.50 -21.52
CA ARG A 66 3.31 21.69 -21.79
C ARG A 66 2.95 21.29 -23.22
N GLU A 67 3.73 21.74 -24.21
CA GLU A 67 3.49 21.42 -25.62
C GLU A 67 3.63 19.92 -25.90
N ARG A 68 4.67 19.28 -25.35
CA ARG A 68 4.83 17.82 -25.42
C ARG A 68 3.64 17.09 -24.79
N THR A 69 3.25 17.47 -23.57
CA THR A 69 2.11 16.85 -22.87
C THR A 69 0.82 16.99 -23.69
N TYR A 70 0.63 18.13 -24.34
CA TYR A 70 -0.53 18.38 -25.19
C TYR A 70 -0.56 17.46 -26.42
N GLU A 71 0.57 17.27 -27.11
CA GLU A 71 0.65 16.34 -28.25
C GLU A 71 0.48 14.86 -27.84
N GLU A 72 0.95 14.49 -26.66
CA GLU A 72 0.74 13.14 -26.10
C GLU A 72 -0.74 12.90 -25.78
N LEU A 73 -1.42 13.88 -25.17
CA LEU A 73 -2.86 13.81 -24.92
C LEU A 73 -3.65 13.71 -26.24
N LYS A 74 -3.32 14.50 -27.26
CA LYS A 74 -3.93 14.37 -28.60
C LYS A 74 -3.77 12.96 -29.16
N THR A 75 -2.58 12.39 -29.03
CA THR A 75 -2.27 11.04 -29.49
C THR A 75 -3.12 10.00 -28.77
N LEU A 76 -3.26 10.12 -27.44
CA LEU A 76 -4.13 9.27 -26.64
C LEU A 76 -5.60 9.38 -27.06
N VAL A 77 -6.13 10.61 -27.15
CA VAL A 77 -7.54 10.83 -27.54
C VAL A 77 -7.82 10.23 -28.91
N LYS A 78 -6.91 10.43 -29.89
CA LYS A 78 -7.05 9.85 -31.23
C LYS A 78 -7.03 8.32 -31.21
N ALA A 79 -6.12 7.71 -30.44
CA ALA A 79 -6.07 6.25 -30.30
C ALA A 79 -7.36 5.69 -29.67
N ILE A 80 -7.90 6.38 -28.66
CA ILE A 80 -9.16 6.01 -28.00
C ILE A 80 -10.35 6.15 -28.96
N GLN A 81 -10.39 7.22 -29.76
CA GLN A 81 -11.40 7.39 -30.82
C GLN A 81 -11.35 6.29 -31.87
N LEU A 82 -10.17 5.71 -32.12
CA LEU A 82 -9.97 4.56 -33.01
C LEU A 82 -10.26 3.21 -32.32
N GLY A 83 -10.71 3.23 -31.06
CA GLY A 83 -11.12 2.04 -30.31
C GLY A 83 -10.07 1.45 -29.36
N ALA A 84 -8.88 2.06 -29.23
CA ALA A 84 -7.89 1.61 -28.27
C ALA A 84 -8.29 2.02 -26.84
N THR A 85 -8.70 1.05 -26.03
CA THR A 85 -9.16 1.29 -24.64
C THR A 85 -8.28 0.66 -23.58
N ASP A 86 -7.33 -0.20 -23.99
CA ASP A 86 -6.40 -0.85 -23.07
C ASP A 86 -5.37 0.17 -22.54
N PRO A 87 -5.34 0.42 -21.21
CA PRO A 87 -4.37 1.33 -20.61
C PRO A 87 -2.92 0.97 -20.91
N TRP A 88 -2.60 -0.32 -21.08
CA TRP A 88 -1.24 -0.78 -21.34
C TRP A 88 -0.80 -0.40 -22.75
N GLN A 89 -1.61 -0.76 -23.75
CA GLN A 89 -1.37 -0.35 -25.14
C GLN A 89 -1.24 1.17 -25.30
N LEU A 90 -2.07 1.95 -24.59
CA LEU A 90 -2.01 3.41 -24.61
C LEU A 90 -0.77 3.97 -23.90
N THR A 91 -0.32 3.33 -22.82
CA THR A 91 0.93 3.70 -22.14
C THR A 91 2.12 3.40 -23.04
N ASP A 92 2.16 2.22 -23.66
CA ASP A 92 3.19 1.83 -24.63
C ASP A 92 3.25 2.77 -25.82
N LEU A 93 2.10 3.24 -26.32
CA LEU A 93 2.03 4.20 -27.43
C LEU A 93 2.81 5.48 -27.11
N ILE A 94 2.60 6.06 -25.92
CA ILE A 94 3.30 7.27 -25.51
C ILE A 94 4.74 6.97 -25.12
N PHE A 95 4.98 5.88 -24.39
CA PHE A 95 6.32 5.48 -23.98
C PHE A 95 7.24 5.26 -25.19
N TYR A 96 6.80 4.52 -26.21
CA TYR A 96 7.61 4.29 -27.41
C TYR A 96 7.70 5.50 -28.34
N ALA A 97 6.79 6.46 -28.25
CA ALA A 97 6.95 7.75 -28.93
C ALA A 97 8.11 8.56 -28.30
N ARG A 98 8.33 8.41 -27.00
CA ARG A 98 9.43 9.05 -26.25
C ARG A 98 10.74 8.27 -26.35
N HIS A 99 10.64 6.94 -26.42
CA HIS A 99 11.76 6.00 -26.43
C HIS A 99 11.66 5.05 -27.63
N PRO A 100 11.84 5.54 -28.87
CA PRO A 100 11.75 4.70 -30.07
C PRO A 100 12.79 3.57 -30.06
N GLU A 101 13.94 3.77 -29.40
CA GLU A 101 14.99 2.77 -29.20
C GLU A 101 14.54 1.56 -28.38
N MET A 102 13.50 1.72 -27.55
CA MET A 102 12.97 0.64 -26.71
C MET A 102 11.90 -0.19 -27.42
N LYS A 103 11.53 0.13 -28.65
CA LYS A 103 10.46 -0.58 -29.37
C LYS A 103 10.86 -2.03 -29.65
N GLY A 104 10.11 -2.97 -29.07
CA GLY A 104 10.40 -4.40 -29.16
C GLY A 104 11.48 -4.91 -28.21
N VAL A 105 12.10 -4.01 -27.43
CA VAL A 105 13.06 -4.35 -26.38
C VAL A 105 12.31 -4.55 -25.07
N PRO A 106 12.46 -5.70 -24.37
CA PRO A 106 11.81 -5.90 -23.08
C PRO A 106 12.40 -4.96 -22.01
N LEU A 107 11.54 -4.29 -21.24
CA LEU A 107 11.96 -3.56 -20.03
C LEU A 107 12.39 -4.55 -18.95
N THR A 108 13.68 -4.51 -18.57
CA THR A 108 14.29 -5.34 -17.52
C THR A 108 14.51 -4.52 -16.25
N ALA A 109 15.02 -5.15 -15.19
CA ALA A 109 15.36 -4.46 -13.95
C ALA A 109 16.51 -3.43 -14.11
N GLU A 110 17.31 -3.54 -15.16
CA GLU A 110 18.39 -2.58 -15.47
C GLU A 110 17.83 -1.25 -16.00
N HIS A 111 16.58 -1.25 -16.50
CA HIS A 111 15.89 -0.08 -17.05
C HIS A 111 14.99 0.60 -16.00
N GLN A 112 15.46 0.76 -14.77
CA GLN A 112 14.59 1.22 -13.67
C GLN A 112 14.03 2.64 -13.91
N ASP A 113 14.81 3.56 -14.48
CA ASP A 113 14.35 4.92 -14.77
C ASP A 113 13.26 4.93 -15.86
N LEU A 114 13.42 4.10 -16.89
CA LEU A 114 12.43 3.94 -17.96
C LEU A 114 11.14 3.28 -17.44
N LEU A 115 11.26 2.34 -16.50
CA LEU A 115 10.10 1.75 -15.82
C LEU A 115 9.36 2.80 -14.98
N ASP A 116 10.08 3.66 -14.26
CA ASP A 116 9.49 4.74 -13.49
C ASP A 116 8.80 5.77 -14.42
N GLU A 117 9.38 6.05 -15.59
CA GLU A 117 8.75 6.89 -16.61
C GLU A 117 7.50 6.23 -17.21
N TRP A 118 7.56 4.95 -17.60
CA TRP A 118 6.41 4.21 -18.12
C TRP A 118 5.25 4.24 -17.11
N ASN A 119 5.54 3.99 -15.83
CA ASN A 119 4.55 4.08 -14.76
C ASN A 119 3.99 5.50 -14.60
N SER A 120 4.83 6.52 -14.76
CA SER A 120 4.43 7.93 -14.70
C SER A 120 3.51 8.31 -15.87
N ILE A 121 3.80 7.86 -17.09
CA ILE A 121 2.94 8.04 -18.27
C ILE A 121 1.57 7.40 -18.01
N SER A 122 1.55 6.15 -17.54
CA SER A 122 0.32 5.44 -17.22
C SER A 122 -0.51 6.20 -16.19
N ALA A 123 0.12 6.65 -15.10
CA ALA A 123 -0.55 7.28 -13.98
C ALA A 123 -1.01 8.72 -14.25
N LEU A 124 -0.21 9.52 -14.96
CA LEU A 124 -0.43 10.96 -15.13
C LEU A 124 -1.14 11.32 -16.44
N LEU A 125 -1.00 10.49 -17.48
CA LEU A 125 -1.59 10.78 -18.79
C LEU A 125 -2.70 9.81 -19.14
N VAL A 126 -2.40 8.51 -19.15
CA VAL A 126 -3.32 7.51 -19.72
C VAL A 126 -4.56 7.31 -18.86
N HIS A 127 -4.40 6.97 -17.59
CA HIS A 127 -5.54 6.72 -16.70
C HIS A 127 -6.43 7.95 -16.51
N PRO A 128 -5.90 9.17 -16.28
CA PRO A 128 -6.72 10.38 -16.22
C PRO A 128 -7.51 10.63 -17.52
N THR A 129 -6.88 10.45 -18.68
CA THR A 129 -7.53 10.63 -19.99
C THR A 129 -8.67 9.64 -20.20
N LEU A 130 -8.44 8.35 -19.89
CA LEU A 130 -9.48 7.32 -19.98
C LEU A 130 -10.66 7.62 -19.05
N ASN A 131 -10.38 8.08 -17.82
CA ASN A 131 -11.42 8.44 -16.86
C ASN A 131 -12.25 9.64 -17.35
N GLU A 132 -11.60 10.67 -17.88
CA GLU A 132 -12.28 11.87 -18.38
C GLU A 132 -13.17 11.54 -19.59
N ILE A 133 -12.65 10.79 -20.56
CA ILE A 133 -13.42 10.37 -21.74
C ILE A 133 -14.61 9.49 -21.33
N LYS A 134 -14.43 8.59 -20.37
CA LYS A 134 -15.52 7.76 -19.82
C LYS A 134 -16.62 8.60 -19.17
N ASN A 135 -16.25 9.70 -18.51
CA ASN A 135 -17.21 10.64 -17.92
C ASN A 135 -17.97 11.43 -19.01
N VAL A 136 -17.29 11.84 -20.08
CA VAL A 136 -17.87 12.65 -21.17
C VAL A 136 -18.79 11.83 -22.08
N ILE A 137 -18.38 10.62 -22.46
CA ILE A 137 -19.09 9.79 -23.45
C ILE A 137 -20.19 8.92 -22.79
N GLY A 138 -20.20 8.84 -21.45
CA GLY A 138 -21.05 7.94 -20.69
C GLY A 138 -20.49 6.52 -20.67
N ALA A 139 -20.54 5.87 -19.49
CA ALA A 139 -19.94 4.56 -19.25
C ALA A 139 -20.50 3.45 -20.16
N ASP A 140 -21.69 3.65 -20.74
CA ASP A 140 -22.43 2.65 -21.51
C ASP A 140 -21.94 2.50 -22.96
N ASN A 141 -21.16 3.44 -23.49
CA ASN A 141 -20.65 3.40 -24.88
C ASN A 141 -19.22 2.87 -25.00
N LEU A 142 -18.52 2.64 -23.88
CA LEU A 142 -17.18 2.02 -23.85
C LEU A 142 -17.31 0.61 -23.24
N ASN A 143 -17.82 -0.32 -24.04
CA ASN A 143 -18.22 -1.69 -23.70
C ASN A 143 -17.10 -2.63 -23.19
N GLY A 144 -16.03 -2.12 -22.57
CA GLY A 144 -14.98 -2.93 -21.96
C GLY A 144 -14.43 -2.45 -20.60
N LEU A 145 -14.83 -1.25 -20.12
CA LEU A 145 -14.25 -0.64 -18.91
C LEU A 145 -15.26 -0.46 -17.76
N ALA A 146 -16.53 -0.82 -17.97
CA ALA A 146 -17.56 -0.78 -16.93
C ALA A 146 -17.52 -2.01 -16.01
N ASP A 147 -16.75 -3.04 -16.37
CA ASP A 147 -16.66 -4.29 -15.62
C ASP A 147 -15.87 -4.13 -14.32
N ASP A 148 -14.75 -3.38 -14.33
CA ASP A 148 -13.85 -3.21 -13.17
C ASP A 148 -14.54 -2.68 -11.90
N ARG A 149 -15.53 -1.78 -12.02
CA ARG A 149 -16.28 -1.27 -10.85
C ARG A 149 -17.25 -2.31 -10.30
N ARG A 150 -17.84 -3.15 -11.16
CA ARG A 150 -18.68 -4.27 -10.73
C ARG A 150 -17.80 -5.34 -10.11
N GLU A 151 -16.67 -5.68 -10.72
CA GLU A 151 -15.68 -6.61 -10.17
C GLU A 151 -15.20 -6.20 -8.77
N PHE A 152 -14.90 -4.91 -8.54
CA PHE A 152 -14.53 -4.45 -7.20
C PHE A 152 -15.69 -4.60 -6.20
N GLY A 153 -16.91 -4.21 -6.59
CA GLY A 153 -18.10 -4.37 -5.76
C GLY A 153 -18.40 -5.84 -5.45
N ASP A 154 -18.23 -6.72 -6.43
CA ASP A 154 -18.43 -8.16 -6.33
C ASP A 154 -17.35 -8.83 -5.51
N ALA A 155 -16.08 -8.42 -5.64
CA ALA A 155 -14.99 -8.89 -4.79
C ALA A 155 -15.21 -8.48 -3.34
N LEU A 156 -15.65 -7.24 -3.10
CA LEU A 156 -16.02 -6.74 -1.77
C LEU A 156 -17.21 -7.52 -1.19
N ALA A 157 -18.22 -7.81 -2.02
CA ALA A 157 -19.38 -8.60 -1.64
C ALA A 157 -19.09 -10.11 -1.52
N ALA A 158 -18.08 -10.63 -2.21
CA ALA A 158 -17.62 -12.01 -2.07
C ALA A 158 -16.82 -12.17 -0.78
N ALA A 159 -16.05 -11.14 -0.40
CA ALA A 159 -15.30 -11.11 0.84
C ALA A 159 -16.21 -11.17 2.08
N SER A 160 -17.43 -10.63 2.03
CA SER A 160 -18.41 -10.77 3.14
C SER A 160 -19.02 -12.18 3.25
N ARG A 161 -18.96 -13.02 2.21
CA ARG A 161 -19.55 -14.36 2.23
C ARG A 161 -18.66 -15.41 2.88
N PHE A 162 -17.45 -15.06 3.29
CA PHE A 162 -16.55 -15.96 3.98
C PHE A 162 -17.11 -16.27 5.37
N LYS A 163 -17.77 -17.43 5.52
CA LYS A 163 -18.28 -17.91 6.81
C LYS A 163 -17.11 -18.25 7.71
N ILE A 164 -16.99 -17.52 8.81
CA ILE A 164 -15.92 -17.70 9.80
C ILE A 164 -16.52 -18.41 11.03
N ASN A 165 -15.90 -19.52 11.42
CA ASN A 165 -16.19 -20.18 12.69
C ASN A 165 -15.61 -19.33 13.82
N ALA A 166 -16.45 -18.55 14.48
CA ALA A 166 -16.06 -17.74 15.62
C ALA A 166 -15.73 -18.66 16.82
N GLY A 167 -14.46 -19.05 16.93
CA GLY A 167 -13.93 -19.64 18.16
C GLY A 167 -14.06 -18.65 19.32
N SER A 168 -14.39 -19.16 20.52
CA SER A 168 -14.51 -18.37 21.76
C SER A 168 -13.21 -17.59 22.03
N LEU A 169 -13.24 -16.27 21.84
CA LEU A 169 -12.20 -15.33 22.26
C LEU A 169 -12.45 -14.89 23.72
N ASP A 170 -11.38 -14.58 24.44
CA ASP A 170 -11.37 -14.25 25.88
C ASP A 170 -12.24 -13.03 26.27
N ASN A 171 -12.65 -12.92 27.54
CA ASN A 171 -13.64 -11.93 28.02
C ASN A 171 -13.26 -10.45 27.77
N TYR A 172 -11.97 -10.12 27.66
CA TYR A 172 -11.54 -8.76 27.29
C TYR A 172 -11.88 -8.39 25.85
N THR A 173 -12.04 -9.38 24.99
CA THR A 173 -12.31 -9.16 23.57
C THR A 173 -13.78 -8.90 23.30
N THR A 174 -14.69 -9.34 24.18
CA THR A 174 -16.15 -9.26 23.95
C THR A 174 -16.75 -7.91 24.36
N ARG A 175 -16.05 -7.13 25.20
CA ARG A 175 -16.49 -5.80 25.67
C ARG A 175 -16.91 -4.85 24.54
N TYR A 176 -16.30 -4.98 23.37
CA TYR A 176 -16.53 -4.09 22.24
C TYR A 176 -17.36 -4.73 21.12
N ASP A 177 -17.88 -5.95 21.30
CA ASP A 177 -18.55 -6.70 20.22
C ASP A 177 -19.75 -5.94 19.64
N ASN A 178 -20.54 -5.27 20.47
CA ASN A 178 -21.66 -4.46 20.00
C ASN A 178 -21.21 -3.27 19.13
N ILE A 179 -20.12 -2.60 19.52
CA ILE A 179 -19.57 -1.47 18.75
C ILE A 179 -18.93 -1.97 17.45
N ILE A 180 -18.24 -3.12 17.50
CA ILE A 180 -17.64 -3.75 16.32
C ILE A 180 -18.74 -4.18 15.33
N ALA A 181 -19.83 -4.77 15.82
CA ALA A 181 -20.96 -5.20 14.99
C ALA A 181 -21.60 -4.02 14.24
N GLY A 182 -21.79 -2.87 14.88
CA GLY A 182 -22.24 -1.66 14.18
C GLY A 182 -21.16 -1.01 13.31
N ALA A 183 -19.89 -1.09 13.71
CA ALA A 183 -18.79 -0.46 12.98
C ALA A 183 -18.57 -1.07 11.58
N VAL A 184 -18.78 -2.38 11.40
CA VAL A 184 -18.57 -3.02 10.10
C VAL A 184 -19.54 -2.54 9.02
N GLU A 185 -20.68 -1.94 9.38
CA GLU A 185 -21.61 -1.33 8.42
C GLU A 185 -20.96 -0.19 7.61
N TRP A 186 -19.91 0.44 8.15
CA TRP A 186 -19.16 1.50 7.48
C TRP A 186 -18.20 1.00 6.38
N CYS A 187 -17.99 -0.32 6.31
CA CYS A 187 -17.12 -0.96 5.33
C CYS A 187 -17.81 -2.21 4.79
N PRO A 188 -18.54 -2.12 3.66
CA PRO A 188 -19.13 -3.30 3.04
C PRO A 188 -18.07 -4.38 2.82
N GLY A 189 -18.43 -5.65 3.01
CA GLY A 189 -17.45 -6.75 2.91
C GLY A 189 -16.70 -7.08 4.20
N LEU A 190 -16.60 -6.14 5.15
CA LEU A 190 -15.81 -6.30 6.38
C LEU A 190 -16.55 -7.19 7.37
N SER A 191 -15.91 -8.28 7.81
CA SER A 191 -16.47 -9.11 8.87
C SER A 191 -16.09 -8.57 10.25
N PRO A 192 -16.95 -8.73 11.28
CA PRO A 192 -16.61 -8.41 12.66
C PRO A 192 -15.32 -9.09 13.12
N ALA A 193 -15.08 -10.33 12.68
CA ALA A 193 -13.88 -11.09 13.04
C ALA A 193 -12.60 -10.45 12.49
N VAL A 194 -12.60 -9.92 11.26
CA VAL A 194 -11.45 -9.21 10.69
C VAL A 194 -11.16 -7.93 11.47
N LEU A 195 -12.19 -7.11 11.72
CA LEU A 195 -12.02 -5.87 12.49
C LEU A 195 -11.55 -6.15 13.93
N LYS A 196 -12.16 -7.13 14.61
CA LYS A 196 -11.76 -7.59 15.94
C LYS A 196 -10.30 -8.06 15.96
N SER A 197 -9.88 -8.83 14.96
CA SER A 197 -8.51 -9.32 14.84
C SER A 197 -7.49 -8.21 14.57
N LEU A 198 -7.88 -7.16 13.82
CA LEU A 198 -7.07 -5.96 13.63
C LEU A 198 -6.90 -5.19 14.95
N LEU A 199 -7.99 -4.93 15.68
CA LEU A 199 -7.91 -4.22 16.97
C LEU A 199 -7.08 -4.98 18.01
N ALA A 200 -7.16 -6.31 17.99
CA ALA A 200 -6.31 -7.17 18.79
C ALA A 200 -4.82 -7.02 18.43
N GLN A 201 -4.51 -6.95 17.12
CA GLN A 201 -3.15 -6.75 16.61
C GLN A 201 -2.60 -5.39 17.01
N GLU A 202 -3.41 -4.33 16.92
CA GLU A 202 -2.96 -2.95 17.13
C GLU A 202 -2.68 -2.65 18.60
N SER A 203 -3.58 -3.04 19.50
CA SER A 203 -3.52 -2.58 20.89
C SER A 203 -3.85 -3.65 21.92
N ARG A 204 -4.14 -4.89 21.50
CA ARG A 204 -4.76 -5.90 22.37
C ARG A 204 -6.02 -5.37 23.08
N PHE A 205 -6.80 -4.57 22.36
CA PHE A 205 -7.99 -3.88 22.87
C PHE A 205 -7.74 -2.84 23.98
N HIS A 206 -6.50 -2.36 24.17
CA HIS A 206 -6.22 -1.27 25.11
C HIS A 206 -6.56 0.10 24.49
N PRO A 207 -7.58 0.80 25.01
CA PRO A 207 -8.12 1.97 24.33
C PRO A 207 -7.30 3.24 24.55
N THR A 208 -6.36 3.25 25.50
CA THR A 208 -5.61 4.44 25.91
C THR A 208 -4.11 4.37 25.57
N VAL A 209 -3.67 3.33 24.84
CA VAL A 209 -2.24 3.16 24.50
C VAL A 209 -1.83 4.17 23.46
N ILE A 210 -0.70 4.85 23.70
CA ILE A 210 -0.03 5.72 22.73
C ILE A 210 1.40 5.22 22.56
N ASN A 211 1.80 4.90 21.33
CA ASN A 211 3.16 4.45 21.06
C ASN A 211 4.14 5.63 20.86
N GLN A 212 5.44 5.33 20.77
CA GLN A 212 6.49 6.34 20.61
C GLN A 212 6.40 7.18 19.33
N TYR A 213 5.65 6.72 18.33
CA TYR A 213 5.42 7.41 17.06
C TYR A 213 4.11 8.21 17.06
N GLY A 214 3.40 8.27 18.19
CA GLY A 214 2.18 9.03 18.35
C GLY A 214 0.92 8.36 17.77
N TYR A 215 0.97 7.08 17.43
CA TYR A 215 -0.23 6.30 17.13
C TYR A 215 -0.96 6.03 18.44
N ALA A 216 -2.29 6.18 18.43
CA ALA A 216 -3.06 6.21 19.65
C ALA A 216 -4.31 5.34 19.58
N GLY A 217 -4.66 4.79 20.73
CA GLY A 217 -5.92 4.14 21.03
C GLY A 217 -6.06 2.73 20.52
N ILE A 218 -7.30 2.24 20.57
CA ILE A 218 -7.60 0.82 20.32
C ILE A 218 -7.23 0.36 18.89
N ALA A 219 -7.29 1.29 17.94
CA ALA A 219 -6.98 1.06 16.53
C ALA A 219 -5.61 1.63 16.10
N GLN A 220 -4.84 2.16 17.07
CA GLN A 220 -3.53 2.80 16.87
C GLN A 220 -3.52 3.74 15.65
N PHE A 221 -4.31 4.82 15.67
CA PHE A 221 -4.31 5.78 14.57
C PHE A 221 -3.16 6.78 14.66
N GLY A 222 -2.50 7.02 13.53
CA GLY A 222 -1.75 8.26 13.31
C GLY A 222 -2.70 9.46 13.21
N ARG A 223 -2.22 10.67 13.48
CA ARG A 223 -3.07 11.88 13.52
C ARG A 223 -3.74 12.19 12.18
N THR A 224 -3.02 12.00 11.06
CA THR A 224 -3.57 12.24 9.71
C THR A 224 -4.70 11.26 9.41
N ALA A 225 -4.47 9.97 9.63
CA ALA A 225 -5.47 8.92 9.41
C ALA A 225 -6.72 9.10 10.30
N ALA A 226 -6.54 9.54 11.55
CA ALA A 226 -7.65 9.84 12.44
C ALA A 226 -8.54 10.98 11.91
N ARG A 227 -7.94 12.08 11.43
CA ARG A 227 -8.69 13.19 10.83
C ARG A 227 -9.41 12.78 9.55
N GLU A 228 -8.76 11.93 8.75
CA GLU A 228 -9.33 11.39 7.52
C GLU A 228 -10.63 10.60 7.76
N VAL A 229 -10.76 9.95 8.91
CA VAL A 229 -11.99 9.25 9.32
C VAL A 229 -12.88 10.05 10.25
N GLY A 230 -12.65 11.36 10.34
CA GLY A 230 -13.48 12.34 11.04
C GLY A 230 -13.25 12.43 12.54
N LEU A 231 -12.13 11.91 13.07
CA LEU A 231 -11.81 12.00 14.50
C LEU A 231 -11.10 13.33 14.83
N ASN A 232 -11.47 13.92 15.96
CA ASN A 232 -10.74 15.01 16.56
C ASN A 232 -9.52 14.47 17.33
N VAL A 233 -8.33 14.95 16.95
CA VAL A 233 -7.05 14.45 17.50
C VAL A 233 -6.46 15.32 18.62
N GLY A 234 -7.22 16.34 19.07
CA GLY A 234 -6.96 17.18 20.25
C GLY A 234 -5.51 17.37 20.69
N ILE A 235 -5.32 17.42 22.01
CA ILE A 235 -4.01 17.26 22.66
C ILE A 235 -3.79 15.77 22.89
N ALA A 236 -2.65 15.22 22.44
CA ALA A 236 -2.37 13.80 22.57
C ALA A 236 -2.44 13.34 24.04
N GLY A 237 -3.16 12.24 24.30
CA GLY A 237 -3.33 11.70 25.67
C GLY A 237 -4.43 12.37 26.50
N SER A 238 -5.06 13.42 25.99
CA SER A 238 -6.19 14.09 26.65
C SER A 238 -7.54 13.45 26.27
N ALA A 239 -8.60 13.77 27.04
CA ALA A 239 -9.97 13.40 26.68
C ALA A 239 -10.45 14.01 25.35
N ALA A 240 -9.77 15.04 24.83
CA ALA A 240 -10.08 15.64 23.53
C ALA A 240 -9.49 14.85 22.35
N ASP A 241 -8.64 13.85 22.61
CA ASP A 241 -8.10 12.96 21.57
C ASP A 241 -9.02 11.75 21.38
N GLU A 242 -9.96 11.86 20.43
CA GLU A 242 -11.00 10.87 20.16
C GLU A 242 -10.46 9.52 19.68
N ARG A 243 -9.17 9.44 19.34
CA ARG A 243 -8.50 8.17 19.10
C ARG A 243 -8.54 7.27 20.34
N LEU A 244 -8.60 7.85 21.53
CA LEU A 244 -8.63 7.13 22.81
C LEU A 244 -10.05 6.69 23.23
N ASP A 245 -11.09 7.08 22.50
CA ASP A 245 -12.49 6.71 22.75
C ASP A 245 -12.89 5.52 21.83
N PRO A 246 -13.09 4.31 22.36
CA PRO A 246 -13.46 3.14 21.55
C PRO A 246 -14.75 3.32 20.75
N SER A 247 -15.72 4.10 21.27
CA SER A 247 -17.00 4.34 20.59
C SER A 247 -16.83 5.12 19.28
N LYS A 248 -15.71 5.87 19.15
CA LYS A 248 -15.36 6.64 17.96
C LYS A 248 -14.26 5.97 17.15
N ALA A 249 -13.22 5.48 17.81
CA ALA A 249 -12.06 4.88 17.18
C ALA A 249 -12.39 3.57 16.43
N ILE A 250 -13.28 2.72 16.96
CA ILE A 250 -13.64 1.46 16.31
C ILE A 250 -14.40 1.70 14.99
N PRO A 251 -15.47 2.54 14.94
CA PRO A 251 -16.06 2.94 13.66
C PRO A 251 -15.08 3.66 12.73
N GLY A 252 -14.18 4.48 13.29
CA GLY A 252 -13.09 5.08 12.53
C GLY A 252 -12.22 4.05 11.83
N ALA A 253 -11.96 2.89 12.45
CA ALA A 253 -11.07 1.87 11.90
C ALA A 253 -11.71 1.16 10.70
N ALA A 254 -13.00 0.86 10.83
CA ALA A 254 -13.80 0.35 9.71
C ALA A 254 -13.84 1.34 8.54
N ARG A 255 -14.06 2.65 8.82
CA ARG A 255 -14.00 3.69 7.78
C ARG A 255 -12.63 3.75 7.10
N LEU A 256 -11.54 3.66 7.87
CA LEU A 256 -10.18 3.71 7.30
C LEU A 256 -9.90 2.50 6.41
N LEU A 257 -10.32 1.29 6.82
CA LEU A 257 -10.22 0.09 5.99
C LEU A 257 -11.00 0.26 4.68
N ASN A 258 -12.19 0.86 4.70
CA ASN A 258 -12.99 1.14 3.50
C ASN A 258 -12.26 2.12 2.56
N ILE A 259 -11.70 3.20 3.10
CA ILE A 259 -10.92 4.17 2.33
C ILE A 259 -9.72 3.49 1.66
N LYS A 260 -8.99 2.67 2.41
CA LYS A 260 -7.83 1.92 1.90
C LYS A 260 -8.23 0.91 0.83
N ALA A 261 -9.32 0.19 1.03
CA ALA A 261 -9.87 -0.73 0.05
C ALA A 261 -10.19 -0.03 -1.27
N LYS A 262 -10.89 1.11 -1.22
CA LYS A 262 -11.23 1.91 -2.41
C LYS A 262 -9.98 2.41 -3.15
N ARG A 263 -9.03 2.99 -2.40
CA ARG A 263 -7.76 3.47 -2.97
C ARG A 263 -6.97 2.37 -3.63
N LEU A 264 -6.85 1.19 -2.99
CA LEU A 264 -6.21 0.04 -3.61
C LEU A 264 -6.94 -0.43 -4.87
N GLY A 265 -8.28 -0.40 -4.88
CA GLY A 265 -9.10 -0.64 -6.08
C GLY A 265 -8.66 0.25 -7.26
N GLU A 266 -8.50 1.54 -6.98
CA GLU A 266 -8.13 2.56 -7.97
C GLU A 266 -6.66 2.46 -8.44
N ILE A 267 -5.71 2.32 -7.50
CA ILE A 267 -4.29 2.44 -7.83
C ILE A 267 -3.60 1.11 -8.11
N ALA A 268 -4.18 -0.02 -7.68
CA ALA A 268 -3.53 -1.32 -7.73
C ALA A 268 -4.41 -2.41 -8.34
N PHE A 269 -5.60 -2.68 -7.80
CA PHE A 269 -6.37 -3.88 -8.17
C PHE A 269 -6.86 -3.85 -9.62
N SER A 270 -7.39 -2.70 -10.07
CA SER A 270 -7.77 -2.51 -11.48
C SER A 270 -6.60 -2.72 -12.46
N ARG A 271 -5.37 -2.43 -12.02
CA ARG A 271 -4.16 -2.50 -12.86
C ARG A 271 -3.50 -3.87 -12.84
N TYR A 272 -3.29 -4.41 -11.65
CA TYR A 272 -2.43 -5.58 -11.41
C TYR A 272 -3.22 -6.84 -11.07
N GLY A 273 -4.54 -6.77 -10.99
CA GLY A 273 -5.41 -7.91 -10.67
C GLY A 273 -6.17 -7.72 -9.36
N GLN A 274 -7.40 -8.22 -9.35
CA GLN A 274 -8.34 -8.08 -8.24
C GLN A 274 -8.19 -9.29 -7.29
N PRO A 275 -7.69 -9.10 -6.05
CA PRO A 275 -7.76 -10.13 -5.03
C PRO A 275 -9.21 -10.32 -4.55
N ASP A 276 -9.54 -11.54 -4.17
CA ASP A 276 -10.87 -11.93 -3.69
C ASP A 276 -10.82 -12.50 -2.26
N GLY A 277 -11.99 -12.61 -1.62
CA GLY A 277 -12.15 -13.30 -0.34
C GLY A 277 -11.15 -12.87 0.74
N VAL A 278 -10.38 -13.85 1.24
CA VAL A 278 -9.34 -13.63 2.26
C VAL A 278 -8.14 -12.88 1.70
N GLU A 279 -7.77 -13.09 0.43
CA GLU A 279 -6.65 -12.39 -0.19
C GLU A 279 -6.93 -10.89 -0.21
N PHE A 280 -8.14 -10.48 -0.59
CA PHE A 280 -8.55 -9.06 -0.56
C PHE A 280 -8.24 -8.41 0.80
N TRP A 281 -8.66 -9.04 1.89
CA TRP A 281 -8.43 -8.52 3.23
C TRP A 281 -6.95 -8.54 3.65
N LYS A 282 -6.12 -9.43 3.11
CA LYS A 282 -4.66 -9.37 3.32
C LYS A 282 -4.08 -8.09 2.71
N PHE A 283 -4.46 -7.73 1.48
CA PHE A 283 -3.98 -6.49 0.85
C PHE A 283 -4.45 -5.25 1.60
N VAL A 284 -5.73 -5.18 1.97
CA VAL A 284 -6.29 -4.01 2.68
C VAL A 284 -5.67 -3.84 4.06
N THR A 285 -5.49 -4.91 4.84
CA THR A 285 -4.85 -4.83 6.16
C THR A 285 -3.34 -4.58 6.07
N ALA A 286 -2.67 -5.08 5.03
CA ALA A 286 -1.29 -4.68 4.74
C ALA A 286 -1.17 -3.18 4.46
N ALA A 287 -2.10 -2.60 3.69
CA ALA A 287 -2.14 -1.15 3.47
C ALA A 287 -2.50 -0.36 4.72
N TYR A 288 -3.22 -0.96 5.69
CA TYR A 288 -3.45 -0.36 7.00
C TYR A 288 -2.13 -0.13 7.75
N ASN A 289 -1.23 -1.13 7.73
CA ASN A 289 0.06 -1.08 8.41
C ASN A 289 1.16 -0.35 7.60
N GLY A 290 1.30 -0.69 6.32
CA GLY A 290 2.40 -0.25 5.45
C GLY A 290 2.07 0.90 4.50
N GLY A 291 0.79 1.28 4.39
CA GLY A 291 0.32 2.28 3.43
C GLY A 291 -0.01 1.70 2.05
N GLU A 292 -0.96 2.34 1.36
CA GLU A 292 -1.48 1.93 0.06
C GLU A 292 -0.39 1.91 -1.02
N GLY A 293 0.51 2.90 -1.02
CA GLY A 293 1.58 3.02 -2.02
C GLY A 293 2.59 1.87 -1.99
N THR A 294 2.95 1.38 -0.79
CA THR A 294 3.85 0.23 -0.64
C THR A 294 3.20 -1.05 -1.19
N VAL A 295 1.92 -1.26 -0.90
CA VAL A 295 1.17 -2.43 -1.41
C VAL A 295 0.99 -2.35 -2.92
N ALA A 296 0.63 -1.18 -3.47
CA ALA A 296 0.47 -0.98 -4.91
C ALA A 296 1.77 -1.24 -5.68
N LEU A 297 2.90 -0.72 -5.19
CA LEU A 297 4.21 -0.97 -5.78
C LEU A 297 4.59 -2.45 -5.72
N ALA A 298 4.33 -3.12 -4.59
CA ALA A 298 4.56 -4.56 -4.45
C ALA A 298 3.72 -5.38 -5.43
N MET A 299 2.46 -5.00 -5.67
CA MET A 299 1.61 -5.64 -6.69
C MET A 299 2.17 -5.42 -8.10
N GLY A 300 2.61 -4.21 -8.44
CA GLY A 300 3.23 -3.93 -9.73
C GLY A 300 4.51 -4.75 -9.97
N ASN A 301 5.34 -4.91 -8.93
CA ASN A 301 6.52 -5.78 -8.97
C ASN A 301 6.13 -7.25 -9.17
N ALA A 302 5.16 -7.76 -8.41
CA ALA A 302 4.68 -9.14 -8.54
C ALA A 302 4.05 -9.41 -9.91
N TYR A 303 3.35 -8.42 -10.47
CA TYR A 303 2.76 -8.51 -11.81
C TYR A 303 3.84 -8.67 -12.89
N ARG A 304 4.93 -7.90 -12.82
CA ARG A 304 6.06 -8.04 -13.75
C ARG A 304 6.73 -9.41 -13.68
N ILE A 305 6.89 -9.95 -12.48
CA ILE A 305 7.36 -11.33 -12.28
C ILE A 305 6.38 -12.31 -12.93
N GLY A 306 5.08 -12.15 -12.68
CA GLY A 306 4.03 -12.97 -13.29
C GLY A 306 4.06 -12.94 -14.82
N LEU A 307 4.31 -11.79 -15.44
CA LEU A 307 4.48 -11.67 -16.90
C LEU A 307 5.71 -12.44 -17.39
N SER A 308 6.84 -12.33 -16.69
CA SER A 308 8.05 -13.07 -17.02
C SER A 308 7.83 -14.58 -16.92
N GLU A 309 7.19 -15.05 -15.84
CA GLU A 309 6.83 -16.46 -15.67
C GLU A 309 5.87 -16.96 -16.75
N ALA A 310 4.89 -16.15 -17.14
CA ALA A 310 3.95 -16.50 -18.21
C ALA A 310 4.68 -16.70 -19.54
N ARG A 311 5.59 -15.79 -19.90
CA ARG A 311 6.41 -15.89 -21.12
C ARG A 311 7.30 -17.13 -21.10
N ASN A 312 7.91 -17.45 -19.96
CA ASN A 312 8.72 -18.67 -19.80
C ASN A 312 7.90 -19.95 -19.99
N ARG A 313 6.57 -19.87 -19.84
CA ARG A 313 5.63 -20.97 -20.11
C ARG A 313 5.06 -20.94 -21.54
N GLY A 314 5.55 -20.04 -22.40
CA GLY A 314 5.05 -19.87 -23.77
C GLY A 314 3.73 -19.10 -23.88
N MET A 315 3.22 -18.52 -22.79
CA MET A 315 2.00 -17.72 -22.82
C MET A 315 2.28 -16.36 -23.45
N VAL A 316 1.34 -15.85 -24.25
CA VAL A 316 1.44 -14.55 -24.92
C VAL A 316 0.11 -13.77 -24.81
N GLY A 317 0.16 -12.48 -25.11
CA GLY A 317 -1.03 -11.63 -25.18
C GLY A 317 -1.89 -11.66 -23.91
N THR A 318 -3.20 -11.82 -24.10
CA THR A 318 -4.20 -11.79 -23.02
C THR A 318 -4.05 -12.92 -22.01
N GLU A 319 -3.54 -14.08 -22.42
CA GLU A 319 -3.28 -15.20 -21.52
C GLU A 319 -2.16 -14.86 -20.52
N ALA A 320 -1.06 -14.29 -21.02
CA ALA A 320 0.06 -13.87 -20.17
C ALA A 320 -0.34 -12.76 -19.19
N VAL A 321 -1.13 -11.79 -19.65
CA VAL A 321 -1.70 -10.73 -18.79
C VAL A 321 -2.60 -11.33 -17.72
N SER A 322 -3.50 -12.24 -18.08
CA SER A 322 -4.41 -12.90 -17.14
C SER A 322 -3.64 -13.71 -16.09
N PHE A 323 -2.59 -14.42 -16.50
CA PHE A 323 -1.69 -15.12 -15.58
C PHE A 323 -1.03 -14.14 -14.61
N ALA A 324 -0.44 -13.05 -15.13
CA ALA A 324 0.24 -12.05 -14.32
C ALA A 324 -0.70 -11.35 -13.33
N ARG A 325 -1.93 -11.02 -13.73
CA ARG A 325 -2.96 -10.46 -12.85
C ARG A 325 -3.30 -11.41 -11.70
N ARG A 326 -3.54 -12.69 -12.02
CA ARG A 326 -3.80 -13.71 -10.99
C ARG A 326 -2.59 -13.91 -10.07
N TYR A 327 -1.37 -13.83 -10.61
CA TYR A 327 -0.15 -13.95 -9.84
C TYR A 327 -0.02 -12.82 -8.81
N ALA A 328 -0.19 -11.56 -9.24
CA ALA A 328 -0.07 -10.40 -8.35
C ALA A 328 -1.23 -10.26 -7.35
N SER A 329 -2.37 -10.92 -7.61
CA SER A 329 -3.52 -10.95 -6.69
C SER A 329 -3.36 -11.92 -5.52
N ARG A 330 -2.21 -12.61 -5.39
CA ARG A 330 -1.90 -13.54 -4.29
C ARG A 330 -0.87 -12.92 -3.35
N TRP A 331 -1.19 -12.80 -2.07
CA TRP A 331 -0.32 -12.20 -1.05
C TRP A 331 1.02 -12.92 -0.91
N GLU A 332 1.04 -14.25 -1.01
CA GLU A 332 2.28 -15.03 -0.91
C GLU A 332 3.25 -14.74 -2.06
N ASN A 333 2.75 -14.37 -3.24
CA ASN A 333 3.58 -14.01 -4.38
C ASN A 333 4.26 -12.64 -4.16
N LEU A 334 3.67 -11.74 -3.38
CA LEU A 334 4.33 -10.50 -2.98
C LEU A 334 5.49 -10.74 -1.99
N LYS A 335 5.44 -11.82 -1.22
CA LYS A 335 6.42 -12.16 -0.18
C LYS A 335 7.54 -13.10 -0.65
N THR A 336 7.32 -13.83 -1.74
CA THR A 336 8.24 -14.86 -2.24
C THR A 336 9.60 -14.24 -2.60
N GLY A 337 10.68 -14.74 -1.99
CA GLY A 337 12.04 -14.21 -2.15
C GLY A 337 12.57 -13.36 -0.99
N GLY A 338 11.84 -13.25 0.13
CA GLY A 338 12.32 -12.54 1.31
C GLY A 338 12.43 -11.03 1.08
N VAL A 339 13.52 -10.41 1.52
CA VAL A 339 13.78 -8.97 1.27
C VAL A 339 13.94 -8.61 -0.21
N ASN A 340 14.22 -9.60 -1.07
CA ASN A 340 14.29 -9.41 -2.52
C ASN A 340 12.93 -9.61 -3.21
N SER A 341 11.88 -9.94 -2.45
CA SER A 341 10.53 -10.13 -2.98
C SER A 341 9.94 -8.82 -3.50
N PRO A 342 8.83 -8.86 -4.26
CA PRO A 342 8.07 -7.67 -4.63
C PRO A 342 7.79 -6.70 -3.47
N LEU A 343 7.36 -7.24 -2.33
CA LEU A 343 7.12 -6.48 -1.11
C LEU A 343 8.40 -5.97 -0.47
N GLY A 344 9.48 -6.76 -0.45
CA GLY A 344 10.76 -6.35 0.09
C GLY A 344 11.37 -5.16 -0.67
N GLN A 345 11.30 -5.20 -2.01
CA GLN A 345 11.71 -4.09 -2.86
C GLN A 345 10.86 -2.84 -2.64
N ALA A 346 9.53 -2.99 -2.51
CA ALA A 346 8.65 -1.88 -2.20
C ALA A 346 8.97 -1.27 -0.82
N ALA A 347 9.20 -2.10 0.19
CA ALA A 347 9.59 -1.65 1.53
C ALA A 347 10.94 -0.91 1.50
N ALA A 348 11.92 -1.37 0.72
CA ALA A 348 13.19 -0.70 0.55
C ALA A 348 13.06 0.70 -0.06
N ARG A 349 12.12 0.89 -1.01
CA ARG A 349 11.86 2.20 -1.62
C ARG A 349 11.25 3.20 -0.63
N PHE A 350 10.27 2.79 0.17
CA PHE A 350 9.57 3.70 1.09
C PHE A 350 10.27 3.84 2.46
N PHE A 351 11.04 2.83 2.86
CA PHE A 351 11.65 2.74 4.18
C PHE A 351 13.12 2.30 4.11
N PRO A 352 14.01 3.02 3.39
CA PRO A 352 15.35 2.53 3.07
C PRO A 352 16.18 2.12 4.29
N ASN A 353 16.04 2.83 5.41
CA ASN A 353 16.82 2.57 6.63
C ASN A 353 16.29 1.41 7.48
N ILE A 354 15.06 0.96 7.26
CA ILE A 354 14.39 -0.08 8.05
C ILE A 354 13.64 -1.08 7.16
N ALA A 355 14.13 -1.26 5.92
CA ALA A 355 13.44 -1.99 4.86
C ALA A 355 13.10 -3.43 5.27
N GLU A 356 14.07 -4.15 5.84
CA GLU A 356 13.87 -5.53 6.30
C GLU A 356 12.85 -5.61 7.45
N GLN A 357 12.93 -4.70 8.42
CA GLN A 357 11.96 -4.63 9.51
C GLN A 357 10.56 -4.39 8.96
N LYS A 358 10.40 -3.43 8.03
CA LYS A 358 9.11 -3.10 7.43
C LYS A 358 8.58 -4.19 6.51
N TYR A 359 9.44 -4.87 5.76
CA TYR A 359 9.07 -6.07 5.01
C TYR A 359 8.45 -7.13 5.93
N ARG A 360 9.12 -7.45 7.05
CA ARG A 360 8.63 -8.45 8.01
C ARG A 360 7.33 -8.00 8.68
N GLU A 361 7.25 -6.73 9.08
CA GLU A 361 6.05 -6.14 9.69
C GLU A 361 4.87 -6.23 8.73
N ILE A 362 4.97 -5.60 7.55
CA ILE A 362 3.91 -5.53 6.55
C ILE A 362 3.55 -6.92 6.00
N GLY A 363 4.55 -7.79 5.80
CA GLY A 363 4.36 -9.16 5.29
C GLY A 363 3.59 -10.07 6.24
N ASN A 364 3.89 -9.98 7.54
CA ASN A 364 3.29 -10.86 8.56
C ASN A 364 1.98 -10.32 9.11
N TYR A 365 1.82 -9.00 9.19
CA TYR A 365 0.63 -8.33 9.73
C TYR A 365 -0.71 -8.88 9.20
N PRO A 366 -0.97 -8.93 7.87
CA PRO A 366 -2.22 -9.48 7.34
C PRO A 366 -2.36 -10.98 7.60
N THR A 367 -1.26 -11.73 7.56
CA THR A 367 -1.26 -13.18 7.80
C THR A 367 -1.69 -13.48 9.24
N GLN A 368 -1.21 -12.71 10.22
CA GLN A 368 -1.57 -12.86 11.63
C GLN A 368 -3.05 -12.53 11.87
N ILE A 369 -3.57 -11.46 11.25
CA ILE A 369 -4.99 -11.10 11.35
C ILE A 369 -5.85 -12.23 10.77
N MET A 370 -5.56 -12.68 9.55
CA MET A 370 -6.36 -13.73 8.90
C MET A 370 -6.26 -15.09 9.61
N ALA A 371 -5.11 -15.39 10.24
CA ALA A 371 -4.96 -16.59 11.06
C ALA A 371 -5.86 -16.57 12.31
N ARG A 372 -6.00 -15.43 12.99
CA ARG A 372 -6.97 -15.28 14.09
C ARG A 372 -8.41 -15.41 13.60
N VAL A 373 -8.71 -14.81 12.46
CA VAL A 373 -10.03 -14.93 11.81
C VAL A 373 -10.37 -16.40 11.55
N ALA A 374 -9.43 -17.21 11.06
CA ALA A 374 -9.65 -18.63 10.81
C ALA A 374 -9.75 -19.49 12.08
N GLY A 375 -9.63 -18.91 13.28
CA GLY A 375 -9.60 -19.64 14.55
C GLY A 375 -8.28 -20.37 14.82
N GLY A 376 -7.22 -20.05 14.04
CA GLY A 376 -5.94 -20.75 14.06
C GLY A 376 -4.96 -20.29 15.14
N ILE A 377 -5.25 -19.21 15.86
CA ILE A 377 -4.38 -18.69 16.92
C ILE A 377 -5.25 -18.31 18.12
N LYS A 378 -5.18 -19.11 19.20
CA LYS A 378 -5.69 -18.75 20.52
C LYS A 378 -4.63 -17.98 21.29
#